data_AF-A0A972RM19-F1
#
_entry.id   AF-A0A972RM19-F1
#
_cell.length_a   1.000
_cell.length_b   1.000
_cell.length_c   1.000
_cell.angle_alpha   90.00
_cell.angle_beta   90.00
_cell.angle_gamma   90.00
#
_symmetry.space_group_name_H-M   'P 1'
#
loop_
_entity.id
_entity.type
_entity.pdbx_description
1 polymer ?
#
loop_
_entity_poly.entity_id
_entity_poly.type
_entity_poly.pdbx_seq_one_letter_code
_entity_poly.pdbx_strand_id
1 'polypeptide(L)'
;MVRIITKQKAKPKKNPEATRLSRAAQLIALRPRALVALAVIALLGWGMQGVWQHYSPQISQRSNYLLTDQRITISALPEWITGDVRGEAVRNAGLAGRLSVLDDAFVQVIEDAFVLHPWVESVDRITKSYPAGVHVELTYRRPVAVVELVNQNVVQLIPIDRHGVHLPESDVPNIRKRYLPRIGNIVERPPVGQPWADPRVLGAVELAVQLEPVWKSLHLVDILPSARAEIRNQRRYFLFDLITRTGTRIVWGAAPGTAPPGEDKFAVKLDRLNICNQQYGPLDSLHGPAVVDVRKALAITPRTAKKTNTPHTAKKTEENSAVVK
;
A
#
# COMPACT_ATOMS: atom_id res chain seq x y z
N MET A 1 -64.40 24.78 91.46
CA MET A 1 -63.32 24.76 92.47
C MET A 1 -62.94 23.30 92.69
N VAL A 2 -61.73 22.89 92.29
CA VAL A 2 -60.91 21.77 92.81
C VAL A 2 -59.73 21.60 91.83
N ARG A 3 -58.52 21.86 92.33
CA ARG A 3 -57.23 21.57 91.72
C ARG A 3 -56.89 20.10 91.99
N ILE A 4 -56.40 19.36 90.99
CA ILE A 4 -55.60 18.15 91.23
C ILE A 4 -54.36 18.21 90.34
N ILE A 5 -53.21 18.07 91.01
CA ILE A 5 -51.85 18.03 90.46
C ILE A 5 -51.55 16.59 90.03
N THR A 6 -50.93 16.39 88.86
CA THR A 6 -50.24 15.12 88.61
C THR A 6 -48.95 15.28 87.79
N LYS A 7 -47.85 15.05 88.50
CA LYS A 7 -46.47 14.62 88.17
C LYS A 7 -46.00 14.57 86.70
N GLN A 8 -44.88 15.27 86.47
CA GLN A 8 -43.93 15.06 85.36
C GLN A 8 -43.17 13.73 85.51
N LYS A 9 -42.88 13.06 84.38
CA LYS A 9 -41.86 12.02 84.22
C LYS A 9 -40.96 12.31 83.01
N ALA A 10 -39.68 11.99 83.15
CA ALA A 10 -38.54 12.41 82.35
C ALA A 10 -38.48 11.85 80.91
N LYS A 11 -37.83 12.62 80.02
CA LYS A 11 -37.47 12.27 78.63
C LYS A 11 -36.19 11.41 78.56
N PRO A 12 -36.10 10.39 77.69
CA PRO A 12 -34.83 9.77 77.35
C PRO A 12 -34.19 10.35 76.07
N LYS A 13 -32.84 10.39 76.08
CA LYS A 13 -31.91 10.80 75.02
C LYS A 13 -31.99 9.89 73.78
N LYS A 14 -31.94 10.48 72.58
CA LYS A 14 -31.76 9.79 71.28
C LYS A 14 -30.27 9.57 70.98
N ASN A 15 -29.88 8.35 70.65
CA ASN A 15 -28.53 7.98 70.16
C ASN A 15 -28.54 7.95 68.61
N PRO A 16 -27.59 8.58 67.87
CA PRO A 16 -27.69 8.81 66.43
C PRO A 16 -27.06 7.74 65.52
N GLU A 17 -26.60 6.61 66.06
CA GLU A 17 -25.91 5.58 65.25
C GLU A 17 -26.84 4.58 64.53
N ALA A 18 -28.12 4.52 64.87
CA ALA A 18 -29.06 3.59 64.23
C ALA A 18 -29.55 4.04 62.84
N THR A 19 -29.18 5.22 62.36
CA THR A 19 -29.83 5.87 61.20
C THR A 19 -29.07 5.70 59.87
N ARG A 20 -27.91 5.02 59.86
CA ARG A 20 -27.14 4.77 58.62
C ARG A 20 -27.38 3.40 57.97
N LEU A 21 -27.94 2.43 58.70
CA LEU A 21 -28.25 1.09 58.15
C LEU A 21 -29.67 0.97 57.54
N SER A 22 -30.54 1.96 57.74
CA SER A 22 -31.95 1.88 57.33
C SER A 22 -32.26 2.31 55.89
N ARG A 23 -31.29 2.87 55.14
CA ARG A 23 -31.49 3.19 53.71
C ARG A 23 -31.03 2.09 52.74
N ALA A 24 -30.25 1.12 53.19
CA ALA A 24 -29.83 -0.02 52.36
C ALA A 24 -30.86 -1.17 52.34
N ALA A 25 -31.76 -1.23 53.31
CA ALA A 25 -32.74 -2.32 53.45
C ALA A 25 -34.14 -2.02 52.86
N GLN A 26 -34.36 -0.84 52.27
CA GLN A 26 -35.67 -0.40 51.77
C GLN A 26 -35.92 -0.62 50.27
N LEU A 27 -35.09 -1.40 49.57
CA LEU A 27 -35.31 -1.75 48.16
C LEU A 27 -35.73 -3.21 47.90
N ILE A 28 -35.97 -4.02 48.93
CA ILE A 28 -36.31 -5.44 48.74
C ILE A 28 -37.59 -5.79 49.49
N ALA A 29 -38.69 -5.21 49.04
CA ALA A 29 -40.01 -5.83 49.14
C ALA A 29 -40.60 -5.90 47.73
N LEU A 30 -39.87 -6.54 46.80
CA LEU A 30 -40.46 -7.01 45.56
C LEU A 30 -41.59 -7.97 45.96
N ARG A 31 -42.83 -7.58 45.64
CA ARG A 31 -44.01 -8.44 45.87
C ARG A 31 -43.71 -9.81 45.26
N PRO A 32 -44.11 -10.94 45.88
CA PRO A 32 -43.80 -12.28 45.37
C PRO A 32 -44.24 -12.47 43.91
N ARG A 33 -45.31 -11.77 43.48
CA ARG A 33 -45.77 -11.72 42.09
C ARG A 33 -44.76 -11.10 41.11
N ALA A 34 -43.99 -10.10 41.54
CA ALA A 34 -42.97 -9.46 40.71
C ALA A 34 -41.73 -10.36 40.54
N LEU A 35 -41.35 -11.12 41.56
CA LEU A 35 -40.28 -12.12 41.46
C LEU A 35 -40.67 -13.28 40.53
N VAL A 36 -41.91 -13.75 40.62
CA VAL A 36 -42.43 -14.76 39.69
C VAL A 36 -42.46 -14.23 38.25
N ALA A 37 -42.91 -13.00 38.03
CA ALA A 37 -42.91 -12.39 36.70
C ALA A 37 -41.49 -12.26 36.12
N LEU A 38 -40.50 -11.82 36.92
CA LEU A 38 -39.10 -11.77 36.52
C LEU A 38 -38.52 -13.15 36.19
N ALA A 39 -38.84 -14.17 36.99
CA ALA A 39 -38.42 -15.53 36.73
C ALA A 39 -39.01 -16.09 35.43
N VAL A 40 -40.28 -15.79 35.14
CA VAL A 40 -40.94 -16.18 33.89
C VAL A 40 -40.30 -15.47 32.69
N ILE A 41 -40.00 -14.16 32.80
CA ILE A 41 -39.31 -13.42 31.74
C ILE A 41 -37.90 -13.97 31.52
N ALA A 42 -37.17 -14.29 32.58
CA ALA A 42 -35.84 -14.90 32.49
C ALA A 42 -35.89 -16.29 31.84
N LEU A 43 -36.88 -17.12 32.20
CA LEU A 43 -37.10 -18.44 31.58
C LEU A 43 -37.50 -18.33 30.10
N LEU A 44 -38.36 -17.37 29.76
CA LEU A 44 -38.74 -17.09 28.38
C LEU A 44 -37.54 -16.57 27.57
N GLY A 45 -36.75 -15.67 28.13
CA GLY A 45 -35.52 -15.17 27.51
C GLY A 45 -34.50 -16.28 27.28
N TRP A 46 -34.29 -17.14 28.28
CA TRP A 46 -33.41 -18.31 28.16
C TRP A 46 -33.93 -19.29 27.11
N GLY A 47 -35.22 -19.63 27.14
CA GLY A 47 -35.85 -20.53 26.17
C GLY A 47 -35.76 -20.00 24.75
N MET A 48 -36.02 -18.70 24.56
CA MET A 48 -35.92 -18.04 23.27
C MET A 48 -34.47 -17.96 22.77
N GLN A 49 -33.50 -17.73 23.65
CA GLN A 49 -32.08 -17.78 23.32
C GLN A 49 -31.63 -19.20 22.95
N GLY A 50 -32.09 -20.23 23.67
CA GLY A 50 -31.78 -21.63 23.36
C GLY A 50 -32.38 -22.09 22.03
N VAL A 51 -33.63 -21.71 21.76
CA VAL A 51 -34.29 -21.95 20.46
C VAL A 51 -33.55 -21.19 19.35
N TRP A 52 -33.17 -19.92 19.57
CA TRP A 52 -32.41 -19.17 18.58
C TRP A 52 -31.04 -19.80 18.29
N GLN A 53 -30.30 -20.22 19.31
CA GLN A 53 -29.01 -20.90 19.11
C GLN A 53 -29.15 -22.24 18.36
N HIS A 54 -30.25 -22.96 18.56
CA HIS A 54 -30.47 -24.25 17.90
C HIS A 54 -31.00 -24.13 16.46
N TYR A 55 -31.86 -23.14 16.18
CA TYR A 55 -32.52 -22.98 14.87
C TYR A 55 -31.90 -21.89 13.97
N SER A 56 -31.10 -20.96 14.51
CA SER A 56 -30.34 -19.96 13.72
C SER A 56 -29.51 -20.61 12.60
N PRO A 57 -28.77 -21.72 12.82
CA PRO A 57 -28.00 -22.37 11.76
C PRO A 57 -28.85 -22.82 10.56
N GLN A 58 -30.12 -23.21 10.81
CA GLN A 58 -31.03 -23.73 9.79
C GLN A 58 -31.72 -22.62 8.98
N ILE A 59 -31.87 -21.43 9.56
CA ILE A 59 -32.45 -20.25 8.87
C ILE A 59 -31.38 -19.59 8.00
N SER A 60 -30.14 -19.49 8.49
CA SER A 60 -29.01 -18.88 7.78
C SER A 60 -28.57 -19.66 6.54
N GLN A 61 -28.89 -20.96 6.44
CA GLN A 61 -28.57 -21.82 5.29
C GLN A 61 -29.64 -21.84 4.19
N ARG A 62 -30.74 -21.08 4.33
CA ARG A 62 -31.74 -21.00 3.26
C ARG A 62 -31.15 -20.27 2.04
N SER A 63 -31.42 -20.79 0.84
CA SER A 63 -30.91 -20.27 -0.44
C SER A 63 -31.12 -18.77 -0.65
N ASN A 64 -32.13 -18.19 -0.01
CA ASN A 64 -32.43 -16.76 -0.10
C ASN A 64 -31.44 -15.86 0.66
N TYR A 65 -30.66 -16.39 1.60
CA TYR A 65 -29.65 -15.67 2.38
C TYR A 65 -28.21 -16.01 1.98
N LEU A 66 -28.03 -17.05 1.16
CA LEU A 66 -26.73 -17.43 0.62
C LEU A 66 -26.28 -16.44 -0.44
N LEU A 67 -25.05 -15.97 -0.29
CA LEU A 67 -24.41 -15.08 -1.22
C LEU A 67 -24.05 -15.85 -2.50
N THR A 68 -24.59 -15.38 -3.62
CA THR A 68 -24.22 -15.89 -4.96
C THR A 68 -23.21 -14.93 -5.58
N ASP A 69 -22.27 -15.45 -6.36
CA ASP A 69 -21.22 -14.65 -7.03
C ASP A 69 -21.78 -13.43 -7.79
N GLN A 70 -22.89 -13.60 -8.50
CA GLN A 70 -23.56 -12.53 -9.25
C GLN A 70 -24.09 -11.37 -8.38
N ARG A 71 -24.26 -11.58 -7.07
CA ARG A 71 -24.78 -10.56 -6.13
C ARG A 71 -23.69 -9.89 -5.31
N ILE A 72 -22.44 -10.21 -5.59
CA ILE A 72 -21.27 -9.48 -5.10
C ILE A 72 -20.95 -8.44 -6.15
N THR A 73 -20.95 -7.18 -5.75
CA THR A 73 -20.59 -6.05 -6.61
C THR A 73 -19.42 -5.31 -5.98
N ILE A 74 -18.55 -4.78 -6.84
CA ILE A 74 -17.39 -3.99 -6.43
C ILE A 74 -17.50 -2.59 -7.05
N SER A 75 -16.73 -1.64 -6.51
CA SER A 75 -16.49 -0.35 -7.16
C SER A 75 -16.04 -0.51 -8.63
N ALA A 76 -16.25 0.52 -9.44
CA ALA A 76 -15.89 0.48 -10.86
C ALA A 76 -14.38 0.21 -11.03
N LEU A 77 -14.05 -0.77 -11.89
CA LEU A 77 -12.68 -1.12 -12.19
C LEU A 77 -11.99 0.02 -12.97
N PRO A 78 -10.81 0.48 -12.55
CA PRO A 78 -10.02 1.43 -13.32
C PRO A 78 -9.59 0.86 -14.66
N GLU A 79 -9.37 1.73 -15.65
CA GLU A 79 -8.96 1.34 -17.01
C GLU A 79 -7.62 0.59 -17.09
N TRP A 80 -6.83 0.55 -16.02
CA TRP A 80 -5.53 -0.12 -15.96
C TRP A 80 -5.56 -1.54 -15.42
N ILE A 81 -6.74 -2.04 -15.06
CA ILE A 81 -6.93 -3.42 -14.62
C ILE A 81 -7.77 -4.12 -15.68
N THR A 82 -7.22 -5.14 -16.33
CA THR A 82 -7.99 -5.96 -17.29
C THR A 82 -8.48 -7.28 -16.69
N GLY A 83 -8.01 -7.65 -15.49
CA GLY A 83 -8.36 -8.89 -14.79
C GLY A 83 -9.74 -8.85 -14.11
N ASP A 84 -10.31 -10.03 -13.85
CA ASP A 84 -11.58 -10.20 -13.12
C ASP A 84 -11.34 -10.21 -11.61
N VAL A 85 -11.03 -9.03 -11.05
CA VAL A 85 -10.73 -8.86 -9.60
C VAL A 85 -11.82 -9.46 -8.71
N ARG A 86 -13.08 -9.22 -9.07
CA ARG A 86 -14.23 -9.73 -8.30
C ARG A 86 -14.24 -11.24 -8.31
N GLY A 87 -14.29 -11.85 -9.50
CA GLY A 87 -14.42 -13.30 -9.59
C GLY A 87 -13.20 -14.02 -9.04
N GLU A 88 -12.00 -13.47 -9.19
CA GLU A 88 -10.78 -14.03 -8.59
C GLU A 88 -10.83 -14.01 -7.06
N ALA A 89 -11.18 -12.89 -6.44
CA ALA A 89 -11.34 -12.80 -4.99
C ALA A 89 -12.39 -13.79 -4.46
N VAL A 90 -13.55 -13.85 -5.12
CA VAL A 90 -14.66 -14.76 -4.75
C VAL A 90 -14.28 -16.23 -4.89
N ARG A 91 -13.58 -16.59 -5.97
CA ARG A 91 -13.10 -17.96 -6.22
C ARG A 91 -12.02 -18.36 -5.22
N ASN A 92 -11.01 -17.51 -5.00
CA ASN A 92 -9.88 -17.82 -4.12
C ASN A 92 -10.31 -17.97 -2.65
N ALA A 93 -11.26 -17.16 -2.19
CA ALA A 93 -11.82 -17.26 -0.84
C ALA A 93 -12.97 -18.28 -0.71
N GLY A 94 -13.42 -18.88 -1.82
CA GLY A 94 -14.48 -19.89 -1.81
C GLY A 94 -15.84 -19.37 -1.30
N LEU A 95 -16.16 -18.11 -1.56
CA LEU A 95 -17.33 -17.43 -0.98
C LEU A 95 -18.66 -17.88 -1.61
N ALA A 96 -18.63 -18.28 -2.88
CA ALA A 96 -19.82 -18.55 -3.68
C ALA A 96 -20.67 -19.68 -3.09
N GLY A 97 -21.92 -19.37 -2.71
CA GLY A 97 -22.90 -20.33 -2.22
C GLY A 97 -22.63 -20.87 -0.81
N ARG A 98 -21.61 -20.35 -0.11
CA ARG A 98 -21.21 -20.81 1.22
C ARG A 98 -21.39 -19.77 2.31
N LEU A 99 -21.29 -18.49 1.96
CA LEU A 99 -21.39 -17.40 2.92
C LEU A 99 -22.83 -16.86 3.00
N SER A 100 -23.39 -16.81 4.20
CA SER A 100 -24.73 -16.23 4.44
C SER A 100 -24.62 -14.76 4.83
N VAL A 101 -25.46 -13.89 4.26
CA VAL A 101 -25.50 -12.46 4.61
C VAL A 101 -25.86 -12.21 6.09
N LEU A 102 -26.50 -13.19 6.73
CA LEU A 102 -26.88 -13.18 8.14
C LEU A 102 -25.76 -13.63 9.09
N ASP A 103 -24.63 -14.10 8.55
CA ASP A 103 -23.48 -14.51 9.37
C ASP A 103 -22.87 -13.28 10.06
N ASP A 104 -22.55 -13.42 11.34
CA ASP A 104 -21.87 -12.41 12.14
C ASP A 104 -20.45 -12.17 11.61
N ALA A 105 -19.79 -13.22 11.09
CA ALA A 105 -18.47 -13.14 10.48
C ALA A 105 -18.49 -12.65 9.02
N PHE A 106 -19.66 -12.37 8.45
CA PHE A 106 -19.82 -12.04 7.02
C PHE A 106 -18.88 -10.93 6.57
N VAL A 107 -18.85 -9.82 7.31
CA VAL A 107 -18.08 -8.63 6.92
C VAL A 107 -16.59 -8.94 6.90
N GLN A 108 -16.09 -9.61 7.94
CA GLN A 108 -14.68 -9.98 8.06
C GLN A 108 -14.25 -10.94 6.95
N VAL A 109 -15.06 -11.97 6.65
CA VAL A 109 -14.76 -12.93 5.59
C VAL A 109 -14.72 -12.25 4.20
N ILE A 110 -15.62 -11.30 3.94
CA ILE A 110 -15.59 -10.50 2.70
C ILE A 110 -14.34 -9.62 2.66
N GLU A 111 -14.04 -8.92 3.76
CA GLU A 111 -12.86 -8.05 3.86
C GLU A 111 -11.57 -8.83 3.59
N ASP A 112 -11.35 -9.93 4.31
CA ASP A 112 -10.17 -10.80 4.15
C ASP A 112 -10.03 -11.32 2.71
N ALA A 113 -11.14 -11.68 2.06
CA ALA A 113 -11.12 -12.14 0.68
C ALA A 113 -10.61 -11.07 -0.31
N PHE A 114 -11.01 -9.82 -0.12
CA PHE A 114 -10.61 -8.73 -1.01
C PHE A 114 -9.25 -8.13 -0.66
N VAL A 115 -8.89 -8.03 0.62
CA VAL A 115 -7.58 -7.49 1.06
C VAL A 115 -6.42 -8.36 0.56
N LEU A 116 -6.62 -9.67 0.45
CA LEU A 116 -5.62 -10.59 -0.08
C LEU A 116 -5.44 -10.50 -1.61
N HIS A 117 -6.32 -9.77 -2.31
CA HIS A 117 -6.24 -9.67 -3.76
C HIS A 117 -5.13 -8.70 -4.20
N PRO A 118 -4.23 -9.08 -5.14
CA PRO A 118 -3.06 -8.27 -5.52
C PRO A 118 -3.38 -6.86 -6.01
N TRP A 119 -4.55 -6.65 -6.61
CA TRP A 119 -5.01 -5.33 -7.11
C TRP A 119 -5.66 -4.44 -6.05
N VAL A 120 -6.00 -4.97 -4.88
CA VAL A 120 -6.69 -4.22 -3.83
C VAL A 120 -5.66 -3.59 -2.90
N GLU A 121 -5.77 -2.29 -2.70
CA GLU A 121 -4.98 -1.57 -1.71
C GLU A 121 -5.69 -1.56 -0.36
N SER A 122 -6.99 -1.23 -0.36
CA SER A 122 -7.84 -1.27 0.82
C SER A 122 -9.28 -1.58 0.47
N VAL A 123 -9.98 -2.17 1.45
CA VAL A 123 -11.45 -2.27 1.46
C VAL A 123 -11.95 -1.09 2.27
N ASP A 124 -12.62 -0.16 1.62
CA ASP A 124 -13.01 1.10 2.25
C ASP A 124 -14.37 0.97 2.95
N ARG A 125 -15.29 0.21 2.36
CA ARG A 125 -16.63 0.00 2.90
C ARG A 125 -17.30 -1.26 2.34
N ILE A 126 -18.02 -1.96 3.21
CA ILE A 126 -18.87 -3.11 2.84
C ILE A 126 -20.32 -2.77 3.18
N THR A 127 -21.20 -2.77 2.17
CA THR A 127 -22.64 -2.49 2.33
C THR A 127 -23.46 -3.71 1.93
N LYS A 128 -24.20 -4.28 2.88
CA LYS A 128 -25.17 -5.35 2.63
C LYS A 128 -26.40 -4.77 1.90
N SER A 129 -26.94 -5.49 0.93
CA SER A 129 -28.15 -5.12 0.20
C SER A 129 -29.20 -6.21 0.26
N TYR A 130 -30.45 -5.81 0.04
CA TYR A 130 -31.58 -6.72 -0.14
C TYR A 130 -32.03 -6.71 -1.62
N PRO A 131 -32.32 -7.86 -2.24
CA PRO A 131 -32.13 -9.24 -1.76
C PRO A 131 -30.65 -9.58 -1.47
N ALA A 132 -30.38 -10.69 -0.78
CA ALA A 132 -29.06 -11.07 -0.25
C ALA A 132 -27.89 -10.81 -1.23
N GLY A 133 -27.25 -9.67 -1.04
CA GLY A 133 -26.16 -9.16 -1.87
C GLY A 133 -25.25 -8.24 -1.08
N VAL A 134 -24.12 -7.89 -1.69
CA VAL A 134 -23.13 -7.01 -1.07
C VAL A 134 -22.48 -6.12 -2.11
N HIS A 135 -22.26 -4.87 -1.72
CA HIS A 135 -21.43 -3.91 -2.44
C HIS A 135 -20.17 -3.65 -1.64
N VAL A 136 -19.01 -3.80 -2.28
CA VAL A 136 -17.69 -3.57 -1.68
C VAL A 136 -17.03 -2.39 -2.39
N GLU A 137 -16.80 -1.32 -1.65
CA GLU A 137 -16.05 -0.16 -2.11
C GLU A 137 -14.56 -0.44 -1.89
N LEU A 138 -13.78 -0.43 -2.98
CA LEU A 138 -12.37 -0.78 -2.99
C LEU A 138 -11.53 0.40 -3.48
N THR A 139 -10.39 0.63 -2.83
CA THR A 139 -9.31 1.41 -3.41
C THR A 139 -8.36 0.46 -4.12
N TYR A 140 -8.18 0.67 -5.43
CA TYR A 140 -7.31 -0.15 -6.26
C TYR A 140 -5.89 0.38 -6.31
N ARG A 141 -4.93 -0.55 -6.39
CA ARG A 141 -3.53 -0.22 -6.66
C ARG A 141 -3.38 0.32 -8.08
N ARG A 142 -2.52 1.32 -8.22
CA ARG A 142 -2.13 1.91 -9.50
C ARG A 142 -0.69 1.54 -9.81
N PRO A 143 -0.38 1.00 -10.99
CA PRO A 143 1.00 0.80 -11.42
C PRO A 143 1.72 2.15 -11.55
N VAL A 144 2.86 2.30 -10.87
CA VAL A 144 3.66 3.54 -10.88
C VAL A 144 5.01 3.35 -11.56
N ALA A 145 5.51 2.11 -11.61
CA ALA A 145 6.78 1.76 -12.21
C ALA A 145 6.75 0.29 -12.67
N VAL A 146 7.80 -0.13 -13.37
CA VAL A 146 8.07 -1.54 -13.66
C VAL A 146 9.48 -1.90 -13.20
N VAL A 147 9.65 -3.08 -12.63
CA VAL A 147 10.98 -3.66 -12.37
C VAL A 147 11.42 -4.43 -13.62
N GLU A 148 12.59 -4.10 -14.14
CA GLU A 148 13.19 -4.81 -15.28
C GLU A 148 14.01 -6.00 -14.74
N LEU A 149 13.57 -7.21 -15.09
CA LEU A 149 14.26 -8.45 -14.76
C LEU A 149 14.71 -9.15 -16.03
N VAL A 150 16.00 -9.49 -16.10
CA VAL A 150 16.58 -10.21 -17.23
C VAL A 150 16.73 -11.68 -16.84
N ASN A 151 15.97 -12.55 -17.50
CA ASN A 151 16.08 -13.99 -17.31
C ASN A 151 16.33 -14.66 -18.67
N GLN A 152 17.45 -15.40 -18.80
CA GLN A 152 17.78 -16.17 -20.01
C GLN A 152 17.63 -15.36 -21.32
N ASN A 153 18.12 -14.12 -21.34
CA ASN A 153 17.99 -13.14 -22.45
C ASN A 153 16.58 -12.63 -22.76
N VAL A 154 15.58 -12.93 -21.92
CA VAL A 154 14.25 -12.34 -21.99
C VAL A 154 14.14 -11.24 -20.94
N VAL A 155 13.79 -10.03 -21.40
CA VAL A 155 13.48 -8.89 -20.54
C VAL A 155 12.02 -8.96 -20.11
N GLN A 156 11.79 -9.06 -18.81
CA GLN A 156 10.46 -9.03 -18.20
C GLN A 156 10.26 -7.69 -17.46
N LEU A 157 9.12 -7.06 -17.70
CA LEU A 157 8.73 -5.81 -17.04
C LEU A 157 7.63 -6.12 -16.03
N ILE A 158 7.97 -6.04 -14.75
CA ILE A 158 7.07 -6.41 -13.66
C ILE A 158 6.41 -5.15 -13.10
N PRO A 159 5.08 -4.95 -13.25
CA PRO A 159 4.42 -3.76 -12.74
C PRO A 159 4.39 -3.75 -11.21
N ILE A 160 4.62 -2.56 -10.65
CA ILE A 160 4.57 -2.33 -9.20
C ILE A 160 3.79 -1.07 -8.87
N ASP A 161 3.20 -1.04 -7.67
CA ASP A 161 2.50 0.13 -7.14
C ASP A 161 3.40 1.06 -6.31
N ARG A 162 2.81 2.10 -5.72
CA ARG A 162 3.50 3.09 -4.87
C ARG A 162 4.13 2.51 -3.60
N HIS A 163 3.74 1.31 -3.19
CA HIS A 163 4.27 0.59 -2.03
C HIS A 163 5.28 -0.49 -2.43
N GLY A 164 5.60 -0.59 -3.72
CA GLY A 164 6.48 -1.63 -4.25
C GLY A 164 5.84 -3.02 -4.26
N VAL A 165 4.51 -3.13 -4.28
CA VAL A 165 3.79 -4.41 -4.40
C VAL A 165 3.86 -4.94 -5.82
N HIS A 166 4.20 -6.22 -5.96
CA HIS A 166 4.21 -6.93 -7.24
C HIS A 166 2.78 -7.12 -7.76
N LEU A 167 2.45 -6.42 -8.84
CA LEU A 167 1.14 -6.51 -9.48
C LEU A 167 1.10 -7.62 -10.55
N PRO A 168 -0.06 -8.23 -10.83
CA PRO A 168 -0.19 -9.25 -11.86
C PRO A 168 0.25 -8.75 -13.25
N GLU A 169 1.24 -9.40 -13.85
CA GLU A 169 1.84 -8.97 -15.13
C GLU A 169 0.89 -9.08 -16.34
N SER A 170 -0.02 -10.06 -16.31
CA SER A 170 -1.01 -10.37 -17.35
C SER A 170 -2.06 -9.29 -17.49
N ASP A 171 -2.37 -8.61 -16.38
CA ASP A 171 -3.50 -7.69 -16.29
C ASP A 171 -3.12 -6.27 -16.71
N VAL A 172 -1.82 -6.05 -16.94
CA VAL A 172 -1.28 -4.78 -17.43
C VAL A 172 -0.77 -4.95 -18.86
N PRO A 173 -1.43 -4.33 -19.86
CA PRO A 173 -1.01 -4.42 -21.26
C PRO A 173 0.45 -4.04 -21.45
N ASN A 174 1.19 -4.81 -22.26
CA ASN A 174 2.61 -4.59 -22.54
C ASN A 174 2.94 -3.17 -23.02
N ILE A 175 2.04 -2.55 -23.78
CA ILE A 175 2.21 -1.17 -24.24
C ILE A 175 2.27 -0.19 -23.06
N ARG A 176 1.43 -0.38 -22.02
CA ARG A 176 1.42 0.47 -20.83
C ARG A 176 2.68 0.28 -20.00
N LYS A 177 3.13 -0.98 -19.84
CA LYS A 177 4.39 -1.30 -19.13
C LYS A 177 5.60 -0.58 -19.70
N ARG A 178 5.65 -0.35 -21.03
CA ARG A 178 6.75 0.37 -21.70
C ARG A 178 6.78 1.88 -21.43
N TYR A 179 5.68 2.48 -20.99
CA TYR A 179 5.60 3.91 -20.68
C TYR A 179 5.76 4.22 -19.18
N LEU A 180 5.84 3.19 -18.34
CA LEU A 180 6.13 3.34 -16.92
C LEU A 180 7.65 3.50 -16.69
N PRO A 181 8.06 4.25 -15.65
CA PRO A 181 9.44 4.27 -15.17
C PRO A 181 9.99 2.86 -14.99
N ARG A 182 11.16 2.57 -15.57
CA ARG A 182 11.80 1.25 -15.43
C ARG A 182 12.84 1.28 -14.32
N ILE A 183 12.77 0.33 -13.41
CA ILE A 183 13.72 0.15 -12.32
C ILE A 183 14.67 -0.98 -12.70
N GLY A 184 15.94 -0.66 -12.92
CA GLY A 184 16.97 -1.62 -13.32
C GLY A 184 17.77 -2.19 -12.14
N ASN A 185 18.69 -3.12 -12.44
CA ASN A 185 19.65 -3.69 -11.49
C ASN A 185 19.02 -4.42 -10.27
N ILE A 186 17.82 -4.93 -10.43
CA ILE A 186 17.13 -5.77 -9.45
C ILE A 186 17.19 -7.23 -9.91
N VAL A 187 17.29 -8.14 -8.95
CA VAL A 187 17.43 -9.58 -9.23
C VAL A 187 16.28 -10.36 -8.60
N GLU A 188 15.90 -10.01 -7.38
CA GLU A 188 14.86 -10.70 -6.64
C GLU A 188 13.46 -10.33 -7.14
N ARG A 189 12.55 -11.30 -7.09
CA ARG A 189 11.12 -11.14 -7.39
C ARG A 189 10.30 -11.78 -6.26
N PRO A 190 9.50 -11.01 -5.51
CA PRO A 190 8.56 -11.59 -4.55
C PRO A 190 7.37 -12.22 -5.28
N PRO A 191 6.58 -13.07 -4.62
CA PRO A 191 5.27 -13.51 -5.12
C PRO A 191 4.36 -12.34 -5.51
N VAL A 192 3.43 -12.58 -6.43
CA VAL A 192 2.40 -11.59 -6.80
C VAL A 192 1.58 -11.20 -5.58
N GLY A 193 1.28 -9.92 -5.42
CA GLY A 193 0.57 -9.34 -4.28
C GLY A 193 1.47 -9.03 -3.08
N GLN A 194 2.75 -9.41 -3.09
CA GLN A 194 3.70 -9.09 -2.02
C GLN A 194 4.59 -7.89 -2.36
N PRO A 195 5.00 -7.10 -1.36
CA PRO A 195 5.95 -6.00 -1.55
C PRO A 195 7.37 -6.51 -1.77
N TRP A 196 8.16 -5.74 -2.53
CA TRP A 196 9.60 -5.89 -2.54
C TRP A 196 10.19 -5.47 -1.20
N ALA A 197 11.01 -6.35 -0.60
CA ALA A 197 11.78 -6.03 0.59
C ALA A 197 13.07 -5.25 0.28
N ASP A 198 13.50 -5.20 -0.99
CA ASP A 198 14.73 -4.52 -1.39
C ASP A 198 14.57 -2.99 -1.30
N PRO A 199 15.35 -2.30 -0.44
CA PRO A 199 15.28 -0.85 -0.29
C PRO A 199 15.61 -0.08 -1.58
N ARG A 200 16.31 -0.70 -2.54
CA ARG A 200 16.57 -0.13 -3.86
C ARG A 200 15.29 0.02 -4.67
N VAL A 201 14.38 -0.96 -4.59
CA VAL A 201 13.07 -0.89 -5.26
C VAL A 201 12.22 0.17 -4.60
N LEU A 202 12.14 0.17 -3.26
CA LEU A 202 11.33 1.14 -2.51
C LEU A 202 11.78 2.58 -2.76
N GLY A 203 13.09 2.86 -2.72
CA GLY A 203 13.62 4.21 -3.01
C GLY A 203 13.42 4.63 -4.47
N ALA A 204 13.49 3.69 -5.42
CA ALA A 204 13.20 3.97 -6.82
C ALA A 204 11.71 4.24 -7.07
N VAL A 205 10.81 3.51 -6.39
CA VAL A 205 9.36 3.76 -6.43
C VAL A 205 9.03 5.15 -5.89
N GLU A 206 9.64 5.54 -4.76
CA GLU A 206 9.43 6.87 -4.20
C GLU A 206 9.86 7.97 -5.17
N LEU A 207 10.99 7.79 -5.87
CA LEU A 207 11.42 8.69 -6.95
C LEU A 207 10.42 8.70 -8.11
N ALA A 208 9.96 7.53 -8.57
CA ALA A 208 8.99 7.42 -9.65
C ALA A 208 7.69 8.19 -9.34
N VAL A 209 7.20 8.07 -8.11
CA VAL A 209 6.00 8.78 -7.64
C VAL A 209 6.23 10.29 -7.62
N GLN A 210 7.33 10.77 -7.04
CA GLN A 210 7.58 12.22 -6.96
C GLN A 210 7.92 12.85 -8.31
N LEU A 211 8.51 12.08 -9.22
CA LEU A 211 8.85 12.55 -10.57
C LEU A 211 7.72 12.38 -11.58
N GLU A 212 6.60 11.71 -11.25
CA GLU A 212 5.46 11.49 -12.17
C GLU A 212 5.06 12.77 -12.94
N PRO A 213 4.93 13.95 -12.30
CA PRO A 213 4.50 15.17 -13.00
C PRO A 213 5.46 15.65 -14.09
N VAL A 214 6.74 15.32 -13.97
CA VAL A 214 7.83 15.80 -14.85
C VAL A 214 8.48 14.68 -15.67
N TRP A 215 8.11 13.43 -15.43
CA TRP A 215 8.76 12.24 -16.01
C TRP A 215 8.79 12.31 -17.54
N LYS A 216 7.65 12.64 -18.15
CA LYS A 216 7.49 12.75 -19.60
C LYS A 216 8.18 13.97 -20.18
N SER A 217 8.10 15.13 -19.52
CA SER A 217 8.72 16.37 -20.02
C SER A 217 10.23 16.34 -19.96
N LEU A 218 10.80 15.57 -19.02
CA LEU A 218 12.24 15.34 -18.90
C LEU A 218 12.72 14.12 -19.69
N HIS A 219 11.81 13.44 -20.41
CA HIS A 219 12.10 12.24 -21.22
C HIS A 219 12.84 11.13 -20.46
N LEU A 220 12.52 10.98 -19.17
CA LEU A 220 13.09 9.94 -18.33
C LEU A 220 12.55 8.57 -18.73
N VAL A 221 13.40 7.55 -18.61
CA VAL A 221 13.04 6.16 -18.93
C VAL A 221 13.42 5.21 -17.80
N ASP A 222 14.59 5.38 -17.18
CA ASP A 222 15.09 4.45 -16.16
C ASP A 222 15.45 5.13 -14.85
N ILE A 223 15.25 4.39 -13.76
CA ILE A 223 15.78 4.65 -12.43
C ILE A 223 16.75 3.52 -12.11
N LEU A 224 18.03 3.84 -12.00
CA LEU A 224 19.10 2.87 -11.76
C LEU A 224 19.63 3.02 -10.33
N PRO A 225 19.28 2.11 -9.41
CA PRO A 225 19.88 2.08 -8.09
C PRO A 225 21.32 1.59 -8.14
N SER A 226 22.14 2.07 -7.20
CA SER A 226 23.49 1.58 -6.98
C SER A 226 23.47 0.13 -6.46
N ALA A 227 24.40 -0.71 -6.93
CA ALA A 227 24.50 -2.09 -6.45
C ALA A 227 24.96 -2.17 -4.99
N ARG A 228 25.81 -1.22 -4.57
CA ARG A 228 26.32 -1.10 -3.21
C ARG A 228 25.65 0.07 -2.52
N ALA A 229 25.35 -0.12 -1.24
CA ALA A 229 24.90 0.98 -0.40
C ALA A 229 26.10 1.82 0.03
N GLU A 230 25.86 3.11 0.17
CA GLU A 230 26.76 4.01 0.87
C GLU A 230 26.47 4.00 2.37
N ILE A 231 27.49 4.25 3.17
CA ILE A 231 27.38 4.36 4.63
C ILE A 231 27.93 5.72 5.03
N ARG A 232 27.09 6.54 5.66
CA ARG A 232 27.50 7.84 6.21
C ARG A 232 26.78 8.09 7.52
N ASN A 233 27.53 8.47 8.56
CA ASN A 233 26.99 8.69 9.91
C ASN A 233 26.11 7.52 10.40
N GLN A 234 26.61 6.28 10.22
CA GLN A 234 25.91 5.03 10.57
C GLN A 234 24.57 4.78 9.84
N ARG A 235 24.19 5.60 8.86
CA ARG A 235 23.04 5.36 7.99
C ARG A 235 23.47 4.74 6.68
N ARG A 236 22.79 3.67 6.29
CA ARG A 236 22.96 2.97 5.01
C ARG A 236 21.89 3.48 4.03
N TYR A 237 22.31 3.92 2.86
CA TYR A 237 21.41 4.39 1.80
C TYR A 237 21.95 4.00 0.42
N PHE A 238 21.08 4.02 -0.59
CA PHE A 238 21.45 3.74 -1.98
C PHE A 238 21.40 5.03 -2.79
N LEU A 239 22.26 5.10 -3.81
CA LEU A 239 22.23 6.18 -4.77
C LEU A 239 21.44 5.76 -6.00
N PHE A 240 20.86 6.74 -6.68
CA PHE A 240 20.05 6.56 -7.86
C PHE A 240 20.58 7.45 -8.99
N ASP A 241 20.62 6.88 -10.18
CA ASP A 241 20.75 7.61 -11.42
C ASP A 241 19.41 7.59 -12.17
N LEU A 242 19.04 8.70 -12.79
CA LEU A 242 17.92 8.75 -13.74
C LEU A 242 18.50 8.76 -15.16
N ILE A 243 17.90 8.00 -16.06
CA ILE A 243 18.36 7.89 -17.44
C ILE A 243 17.30 8.46 -18.38
N THR A 244 17.74 9.28 -19.35
CA THR A 244 16.90 9.77 -20.46
C THR A 244 16.89 8.78 -21.62
N ARG A 245 15.92 8.89 -22.54
CA ARG A 245 15.77 7.97 -23.68
C ARG A 245 17.03 7.85 -24.58
N THR A 246 17.83 8.91 -24.70
CA THR A 246 19.10 8.97 -25.46
C THR A 246 20.33 8.64 -24.61
N GLY A 247 20.14 8.29 -23.33
CA GLY A 247 21.17 7.77 -22.45
C GLY A 247 21.94 8.81 -21.64
N THR A 248 21.44 10.05 -21.50
CA THR A 248 22.00 11.00 -20.55
C THR A 248 21.77 10.51 -19.14
N ARG A 249 22.87 10.44 -18.37
CA ARG A 249 22.85 9.98 -16.99
C ARG A 249 22.72 11.17 -16.05
N ILE A 250 21.62 11.24 -15.32
CA ILE A 250 21.40 12.24 -14.28
C ILE A 250 21.74 11.60 -12.93
N VAL A 251 22.84 12.02 -12.32
CA VAL A 251 23.25 11.58 -10.99
C VAL A 251 22.35 12.27 -9.97
N TRP A 252 21.33 11.56 -9.50
CA TRP A 252 20.31 12.11 -8.62
C TRP A 252 20.73 12.11 -7.15
N GLY A 253 21.41 11.05 -6.72
CA GLY A 253 21.80 10.85 -5.33
C GLY A 253 20.81 9.95 -4.58
N ALA A 254 20.59 10.21 -3.30
CA ALA A 254 19.70 9.40 -2.48
C ALA A 254 18.22 9.56 -2.87
N ALA A 255 17.41 8.56 -2.51
CA ALA A 255 15.95 8.65 -2.58
C ALA A 255 15.44 9.76 -1.65
N PRO A 256 14.24 10.31 -1.90
CA PRO A 256 13.65 11.30 -1.00
C PRO A 256 13.56 10.75 0.44
N GLY A 257 13.67 11.63 1.44
CA GLY A 257 13.70 11.21 2.85
C GLY A 257 14.97 10.49 3.34
N THR A 258 15.78 9.91 2.45
CA THR A 258 17.02 9.18 2.81
C THR A 258 18.31 9.97 2.54
N ALA A 259 18.20 11.21 2.09
CA ALA A 259 19.34 12.07 1.77
C ALA A 259 20.29 12.26 2.96
N PRO A 260 21.61 12.04 2.77
CA PRO A 260 22.59 12.29 3.81
C PRO A 260 22.76 13.80 4.07
N PRO A 261 23.28 14.19 5.25
CA PRO A 261 23.56 15.60 5.53
C PRO A 261 24.46 16.24 4.46
N GLY A 262 24.01 17.36 3.92
CA GLY A 262 24.71 18.12 2.87
C GLY A 262 24.41 17.69 1.43
N GLU A 263 23.51 16.72 1.22
CA GLU A 263 22.81 16.57 -0.06
C GLU A 263 21.52 17.40 -0.02
N ASP A 264 21.20 18.07 -1.13
CA ASP A 264 20.03 18.94 -1.19
C ASP A 264 18.71 18.16 -1.29
N LYS A 265 17.63 18.80 -0.84
CA LYS A 265 16.27 18.24 -0.89
C LYS A 265 15.81 18.03 -2.34
N PHE A 266 14.85 17.12 -2.52
CA PHE A 266 14.25 16.77 -3.81
C PHE A 266 13.91 17.99 -4.68
N ALA A 267 13.18 18.97 -4.13
CA ALA A 267 12.75 20.17 -4.86
C ALA A 267 13.93 20.96 -5.45
N VAL A 268 15.01 21.14 -4.68
CA VAL A 268 16.20 21.87 -5.13
C VAL A 268 16.92 21.12 -6.24
N LYS A 269 17.00 19.78 -6.15
CA LYS A 269 17.58 18.94 -7.21
C LYS A 269 16.75 19.00 -8.50
N LEU A 270 15.43 18.99 -8.36
CA LEU A 270 14.50 19.13 -9.49
C LEU A 270 14.62 20.52 -10.15
N ASP A 271 14.72 21.58 -9.36
CA ASP A 271 14.91 22.94 -9.89
C ASP A 271 16.21 23.05 -10.68
N ARG A 272 17.31 22.47 -10.20
CA ARG A 272 18.58 22.41 -10.94
C ARG A 272 18.44 21.67 -12.26
N LEU A 273 17.69 20.57 -12.27
CA LEU A 273 17.45 19.79 -13.48
C LEU A 273 16.62 20.60 -14.49
N ASN A 274 15.61 21.34 -14.02
CA ASN A 274 14.81 22.22 -14.86
C ASN A 274 15.64 23.38 -15.42
N ILE A 275 16.49 24.02 -14.61
CA ILE A 275 17.43 25.05 -15.06
C ILE A 275 18.38 24.49 -16.13
N CYS A 276 18.90 23.28 -15.92
CA CYS A 276 19.75 22.61 -16.91
C CYS A 276 19.01 22.40 -18.24
N ASN A 277 17.75 21.95 -18.18
CA ASN A 277 16.93 21.73 -19.37
C ASN A 277 16.59 23.04 -20.10
N GLN A 278 16.40 24.14 -19.36
CA GLN A 278 16.17 25.47 -19.94
C GLN A 278 17.44 26.04 -20.60
N GLN A 279 18.60 25.86 -19.96
CA GLN A 279 19.86 26.45 -20.42
C GLN A 279 20.50 25.67 -21.58
N TYR A 280 20.42 24.34 -21.57
CA TYR A 280 21.10 23.47 -22.54
C TYR A 280 20.13 22.78 -23.52
N GLY A 281 18.83 23.05 -23.38
CA GLY A 281 17.77 22.38 -24.13
C GLY A 281 17.45 20.98 -23.58
N PRO A 282 16.62 20.21 -24.31
CA PRO A 282 16.20 18.87 -23.89
C PRO A 282 17.40 17.99 -23.52
N LEU A 283 17.39 17.45 -22.30
CA LEU A 283 18.40 16.48 -21.83
C LEU A 283 18.43 15.19 -22.66
N ASP A 284 17.41 15.00 -23.49
CA ASP A 284 17.28 13.88 -24.43
C ASP A 284 17.80 14.20 -25.85
N SER A 285 18.59 15.26 -26.01
CA SER A 285 19.19 15.61 -27.30
C SER A 285 20.42 14.74 -27.61
N LEU A 286 20.66 14.43 -28.89
CA LEU A 286 21.89 13.77 -29.36
C LEU A 286 23.16 14.55 -28.98
N HIS A 287 23.05 15.88 -28.91
CA HIS A 287 24.10 16.80 -28.46
C HIS A 287 23.97 17.19 -26.99
N GLY A 288 23.03 16.55 -26.27
CA GLY A 288 22.84 16.75 -24.85
C GLY A 288 24.03 16.26 -24.03
N PRO A 289 24.06 16.61 -22.73
CA PRO A 289 25.14 16.21 -21.85
C PRO A 289 25.21 14.68 -21.71
N ALA A 290 26.40 14.14 -21.47
CA ALA A 290 26.54 12.73 -21.12
C ALA A 290 26.13 12.47 -19.66
N VAL A 291 26.54 13.37 -18.76
CA VAL A 291 26.26 13.28 -17.33
C VAL A 291 25.81 14.64 -16.80
N VAL A 292 24.78 14.63 -15.95
CA VAL A 292 24.29 15.78 -15.19
C VAL A 292 24.23 15.40 -13.72
N ASP A 293 25.04 16.02 -12.86
CA ASP A 293 24.99 15.81 -11.41
C ASP A 293 24.20 16.93 -10.75
N VAL A 294 23.13 16.56 -10.03
CA VAL A 294 22.23 17.50 -9.34
C VAL A 294 22.32 17.41 -7.81
N ARG A 295 23.18 16.54 -7.26
CA ARG A 295 23.27 16.27 -5.81
C ARG A 295 23.67 17.52 -4.99
N LYS A 296 24.52 18.35 -5.57
CA LYS A 296 25.01 19.62 -5.01
C LYS A 296 24.87 20.70 -6.09
N ALA A 297 25.91 21.52 -6.34
CA ALA A 297 25.93 22.40 -7.49
C ALA A 297 25.76 21.61 -8.80
N LEU A 298 25.05 22.19 -9.77
CA LEU A 298 24.84 21.60 -11.09
C LEU A 298 26.20 21.42 -11.77
N ALA A 299 26.58 20.17 -12.03
CA ALA A 299 27.79 19.82 -12.77
C ALA A 299 27.43 19.02 -14.02
N ILE A 300 27.97 19.44 -15.17
CA ILE A 300 27.60 18.89 -16.47
C ILE A 300 28.86 18.39 -17.17
N THR A 301 28.82 17.15 -17.64
CA THR A 301 29.86 16.54 -18.46
C THR A 301 29.36 16.38 -19.89
N PRO A 302 29.99 17.00 -20.90
CA PRO A 302 29.57 16.88 -22.29
C PRO A 302 29.85 15.49 -22.85
N ARG A 303 29.10 15.10 -23.89
CA ARG A 303 29.29 13.84 -24.61
C ARG A 303 30.49 13.96 -25.55
N THR A 304 31.67 13.54 -25.12
CA THR A 304 32.88 13.57 -25.98
C THR A 304 32.78 12.50 -27.07
N ALA A 305 32.88 12.90 -28.33
CA ALA A 305 33.00 11.96 -29.44
C ALA A 305 34.29 11.15 -29.28
N LYS A 306 34.19 9.82 -29.30
CA LYS A 306 35.34 8.92 -29.35
C LYS A 306 36.13 9.29 -30.62
N LYS A 307 37.36 9.82 -30.47
CA LYS A 307 38.26 10.07 -31.61
C LYS A 307 38.38 8.77 -32.40
N THR A 308 37.93 8.78 -33.65
CA THR A 308 38.21 7.72 -34.62
C THR A 308 39.73 7.62 -34.73
N ASN A 309 40.31 6.49 -34.33
CA ASN A 309 41.73 6.23 -34.53
C ASN A 309 42.01 6.34 -36.03
N THR A 310 42.76 7.37 -36.42
CA THR A 310 43.32 7.53 -37.76
C THR A 310 44.28 6.35 -38.00
N PRO A 311 44.19 5.63 -39.13
CA PRO A 311 45.08 4.50 -39.39
C PRO A 311 46.53 5.00 -39.45
N HIS A 312 47.39 4.35 -38.67
CA HIS A 312 48.84 4.53 -38.70
C HIS A 312 49.34 4.34 -40.14
N THR A 313 49.81 5.41 -40.76
CA THR A 313 50.52 5.34 -42.03
C THR A 313 51.77 4.48 -41.81
N ALA A 314 51.82 3.34 -42.49
CA ALA A 314 52.96 2.44 -42.49
C ALA A 314 54.20 3.19 -43.02
N LYS A 315 55.25 3.25 -42.19
CA LYS A 315 56.59 3.63 -42.64
C LYS A 315 57.05 2.61 -43.67
N LYS A 316 57.31 3.11 -44.89
CA LYS A 316 58.03 2.43 -45.95
C LYS A 316 59.47 2.24 -45.48
N THR A 317 59.87 1.02 -45.14
CA THR A 317 61.28 0.66 -44.95
C THR A 317 61.87 0.42 -46.33
N GLU A 318 62.74 1.32 -46.76
CA GLU A 318 63.67 1.09 -47.86
C GLU A 318 64.75 0.13 -47.38
N GLU A 319 64.74 -1.09 -47.94
CA GLU A 319 65.81 -2.06 -47.76
C GLU A 319 66.74 -1.94 -48.97
N ASN A 320 67.95 -1.43 -48.71
CA ASN A 320 69.00 -1.23 -49.69
C ASN A 320 70.28 -1.87 -49.15
N SER A 321 70.65 -3.03 -49.70
CA SER A 321 71.95 -3.68 -49.55
C SER A 321 72.07 -4.71 -50.68
N ALA A 322 72.74 -4.38 -51.79
CA ALA A 322 74.19 -4.61 -52.02
C ALA A 322 74.56 -6.10 -51.84
N VAL A 323 74.67 -6.90 -52.91
CA VAL A 323 75.84 -7.06 -53.81
C VAL A 323 77.01 -7.80 -53.14
N VAL A 324 77.25 -9.02 -53.66
CA VAL A 324 78.54 -9.72 -53.87
C VAL A 324 79.20 -10.43 -52.68
N LYS A 325 79.15 -11.77 -52.66
CA LYS A 325 80.18 -12.68 -53.22
C LYS A 325 79.72 -14.13 -53.19
#